data_AF-A0A814XM00-F1
#
_entry.id   AF-A0A814XM00-F1
#
_cell.length_a   1.000
_cell.length_b   1.000
_cell.length_c   1.000
_cell.angle_alpha   90.00
_cell.angle_beta   90.00
_cell.angle_gamma   90.00
#
_symmetry.space_group_name_H-M   'P 1'
#
loop_
_entity.id
_entity.type
_entity.pdbx_description
1 polymer ?
#
loop_
_entity_poly.entity_id
_entity_poly.type
_entity_poly.pdbx_seq_one_letter_code
_entity_poly.pdbx_strand_id
1 'polypeptide(L)'
;MERIKRQKTDIIENYNENKKQKLQDQNNNKNKLLFENLSNEIIYEIFDYLGIYYAYHGFFNLNQRFNNFFINSNLHIQIDISSMSKLNFEQYYKDIILPNKYRINYLRLSNVFTVDIIFSPPRLISKFFQLETLVFDNINTRYFNNILHHLIILPELHSLTINLTDYIQNSTLFYLQLFRLPKLKYCKIQFESKDEQQLLPRCINEFSSIEYEDLN
;
A
#
# COMPACT_ATOMS: atom_id res chain seq x y z
N MET A 1 33.58 71.48 5.16
CA MET A 1 33.79 70.35 4.21
C MET A 1 33.74 68.97 4.87
N GLU A 2 34.05 68.80 6.16
CA GLU A 2 34.07 67.47 6.79
C GLU A 2 32.70 66.81 7.01
N ARG A 3 31.63 67.59 7.25
CA ARG A 3 30.26 67.05 7.42
C ARG A 3 29.73 66.32 6.17
N ILE A 4 30.07 66.80 4.98
CA ILE A 4 29.65 66.20 3.70
C ILE A 4 30.40 64.89 3.42
N LYS A 5 31.66 64.77 3.90
CA LYS A 5 32.42 63.51 3.79
C LYS A 5 31.84 62.42 4.70
N ARG A 6 31.47 62.74 5.94
CA ARG A 6 30.87 61.75 6.88
C ARG A 6 29.55 61.20 6.37
N GLN A 7 28.63 62.06 5.93
CA GLN A 7 27.35 61.61 5.38
C GLN A 7 27.48 60.71 4.14
N LYS A 8 28.47 60.97 3.26
CA LYS A 8 28.73 60.06 2.13
C LYS A 8 29.28 58.71 2.57
N THR A 9 30.00 58.65 3.68
CA THR A 9 30.60 57.41 4.19
C THR A 9 29.52 56.52 4.83
N ASP A 10 28.64 57.12 5.64
CA ASP A 10 27.53 56.43 6.30
C ASP A 10 26.50 55.84 5.31
N ILE A 11 26.28 56.52 4.17
CA ILE A 11 25.41 56.04 3.09
C ILE A 11 26.03 54.84 2.36
N ILE A 12 27.34 54.87 2.13
CA ILE A 12 28.06 53.78 1.45
C ILE A 12 28.16 52.55 2.35
N GLU A 13 28.39 52.74 3.65
CA GLU A 13 28.42 51.65 4.63
C GLU A 13 27.05 50.97 4.76
N ASN A 14 25.96 51.74 4.90
CA ASN A 14 24.60 51.18 4.92
C ASN A 14 24.25 50.43 3.62
N TYR A 15 24.67 50.94 2.45
CA TYR A 15 24.42 50.26 1.18
C TYR A 15 25.17 48.92 1.09
N ASN A 16 26.41 48.87 1.58
CA ASN A 16 27.23 47.67 1.59
C ASN A 16 26.75 46.64 2.62
N GLU A 17 26.27 47.06 3.78
CA GLU A 17 25.67 46.16 4.78
C GLU A 17 24.37 45.54 4.26
N ASN A 18 23.47 46.34 3.69
CA ASN A 18 22.25 45.83 3.06
C ASN A 18 22.52 44.86 1.89
N LYS A 19 23.58 45.10 1.12
CA LYS A 19 24.01 44.20 0.04
C LYS A 19 24.58 42.89 0.58
N LYS A 20 25.37 42.93 1.66
CA LYS A 20 25.89 41.74 2.35
C LYS A 20 24.79 40.92 3.00
N GLN A 21 23.80 41.55 3.64
CA GLN A 21 22.64 40.88 4.21
C GLN A 21 21.81 40.17 3.14
N LYS A 22 21.50 40.83 2.01
CA LYS A 22 20.81 40.19 0.88
C LYS A 22 21.58 39.00 0.28
N LEU A 23 22.91 39.08 0.22
CA LEU A 23 23.77 37.97 -0.24
C LEU A 23 23.83 36.81 0.78
N GLN A 24 23.80 37.11 2.08
CA GLN A 24 23.72 36.11 3.15
C GLN A 24 22.35 35.43 3.18
N ASP A 25 21.25 36.16 3.02
CA ASP A 25 19.90 35.60 2.95
C ASP A 25 19.70 34.72 1.70
N GLN A 26 20.29 35.11 0.57
CA GLN A 26 20.31 34.30 -0.65
C GLN A 26 21.14 33.02 -0.50
N ASN A 27 22.25 33.06 0.23
CA ASN A 27 23.07 31.87 0.50
C ASN A 27 22.45 30.95 1.57
N ASN A 28 21.78 31.51 2.59
CA ASN A 28 21.07 30.72 3.61
C ASN A 28 19.85 30.00 3.01
N ASN A 29 19.16 30.59 2.04
CA ASN A 29 18.08 29.91 1.32
C ASN A 29 18.58 28.82 0.34
N LYS A 30 19.80 28.95 -0.19
CA LYS A 30 20.38 27.94 -1.11
C LYS A 30 20.71 26.61 -0.43
N ASN A 31 20.95 26.62 0.89
CA ASN A 31 21.34 25.43 1.65
C ASN A 31 20.21 24.84 2.49
N LYS A 32 18.97 25.32 2.35
CA LYS A 32 17.83 24.70 2.99
C LYS A 32 17.48 23.42 2.22
N LEU A 33 17.84 22.27 2.79
CA LEU A 33 17.35 20.97 2.35
C LEU A 33 15.84 20.96 2.52
N LEU A 34 15.12 21.30 1.45
CA LEU A 34 13.68 21.11 1.38
C LEU A 34 13.42 19.62 1.13
N PHE A 35 12.41 19.08 1.79
CA PHE A 35 11.93 17.72 1.55
C PHE A 35 11.66 17.47 0.05
N GLU A 36 11.18 18.51 -0.65
CA GLU A 36 10.92 18.50 -2.09
C GLU A 36 12.16 18.30 -2.96
N ASN A 37 13.36 18.48 -2.41
CA ASN A 37 14.62 18.29 -3.14
C ASN A 37 15.18 16.87 -3.00
N LEU A 38 14.58 16.01 -2.17
CA LEU A 38 14.97 14.60 -2.05
C LEU A 38 14.78 13.88 -3.40
N SER A 39 15.62 12.90 -3.71
CA SER A 39 15.42 12.05 -4.91
C SER A 39 14.15 11.21 -4.79
N ASN A 40 13.61 10.71 -5.91
CA ASN A 40 12.43 9.84 -5.86
C ASN A 40 12.71 8.57 -5.05
N GLU A 41 13.93 8.03 -5.14
CA GLU A 41 14.38 6.84 -4.39
C GLU A 41 14.20 7.02 -2.87
N ILE A 42 14.70 8.13 -2.32
CA ILE A 42 14.54 8.40 -0.89
C ILE A 42 13.07 8.61 -0.50
N ILE A 43 12.30 9.28 -1.36
CA ILE A 43 10.86 9.46 -1.12
C ILE A 43 10.14 8.10 -1.10
N TYR A 44 10.55 7.16 -1.95
CA TYR A 44 9.97 5.82 -1.97
C TYR A 44 10.22 5.08 -0.67
N GLU A 45 11.45 5.09 -0.16
CA GLU A 45 11.78 4.46 1.12
C GLU A 45 10.96 5.08 2.28
N ILE A 46 10.81 6.41 2.28
CA ILE A 46 10.01 7.11 3.28
C ILE A 46 8.54 6.70 3.19
N PHE A 47 7.97 6.61 1.98
CA PHE A 47 6.57 6.28 1.79
C PHE A 47 6.26 4.81 2.03
N ASP A 48 7.22 3.92 1.77
CA ASP A 48 7.11 2.51 2.11
C ASP A 48 7.05 2.34 3.64
N TYR A 49 7.90 3.06 4.38
CA TYR A 49 7.86 3.09 5.84
C TYR A 49 6.58 3.74 6.40
N LEU A 50 6.14 4.85 5.82
CA LEU A 50 4.99 5.61 6.30
C LEU A 50 3.66 4.92 5.97
N GLY A 51 3.62 4.12 4.90
CA GLY A 51 2.41 3.56 4.32
C GLY A 51 1.75 4.52 3.33
N ILE A 52 1.30 3.97 2.21
CA ILE A 52 0.77 4.74 1.07
C ILE A 52 -0.45 5.61 1.45
N TYR A 53 -1.26 5.19 2.42
CA TYR A 53 -2.43 5.95 2.89
C TYR A 53 -2.01 7.32 3.44
N TYR A 54 -1.09 7.31 4.41
CA TYR A 54 -0.58 8.51 5.06
C TYR A 54 0.28 9.33 4.11
N ALA A 55 1.07 8.66 3.26
CA ALA A 55 1.85 9.33 2.21
C ALA A 55 0.95 10.12 1.25
N TYR A 56 -0.14 9.51 0.77
CA TYR A 56 -1.08 10.18 -0.11
C TYR A 56 -1.72 11.40 0.57
N HIS A 57 -2.31 11.21 1.75
CA HIS A 57 -2.99 12.30 2.45
C HIS A 57 -2.06 13.45 2.84
N GLY A 58 -0.81 13.15 3.20
CA GLY A 58 0.18 14.16 3.58
C GLY A 58 0.81 14.90 2.41
N PHE A 59 1.06 14.21 1.29
CA PHE A 59 1.97 14.71 0.24
C PHE A 59 1.33 14.89 -1.13
N PHE A 60 0.16 14.32 -1.43
CA PHE A 60 -0.44 14.39 -2.77
C PHE A 60 -0.58 15.83 -3.26
N ASN A 61 -1.14 16.70 -2.43
CA ASN A 61 -1.38 18.11 -2.78
C ASN A 61 -0.16 19.04 -2.58
N LEU A 62 1.02 18.50 -2.26
CA LEU A 62 2.18 19.33 -1.94
C LEU A 62 2.69 20.08 -3.17
N ASN A 63 2.92 19.37 -4.28
CA ASN A 63 3.29 19.95 -5.57
C ASN A 63 3.00 18.96 -6.73
N GLN A 64 3.22 19.40 -7.97
CA GLN A 64 2.96 18.57 -9.16
C GLN A 64 3.81 17.29 -9.20
N ARG A 65 5.03 17.32 -8.66
CA ARG A 65 5.91 16.15 -8.59
C ARG A 65 5.27 15.04 -7.74
N PHE A 66 4.75 15.37 -6.55
CA PHE A 66 4.06 14.40 -5.71
C PHE A 66 2.73 13.96 -6.29
N ASN A 67 1.94 14.84 -6.92
CA ASN A 67 0.74 14.42 -7.65
C ASN A 67 1.07 13.35 -8.72
N ASN A 68 2.07 13.63 -9.56
CA ASN A 68 2.52 12.69 -10.59
C ASN A 68 3.07 11.40 -10.00
N PHE A 69 3.69 11.46 -8.83
CA PHE A 69 4.20 10.29 -8.13
C PHE A 69 3.08 9.30 -7.80
N PHE A 70 1.95 9.78 -7.26
CA PHE A 70 0.85 8.87 -6.89
C PHE A 70 0.10 8.34 -8.11
N ILE A 71 -0.06 9.16 -9.17
CA ILE A 71 -0.89 8.83 -10.34
C ILE A 71 -0.12 8.05 -11.42
N ASN A 72 1.12 8.44 -11.71
CA ASN A 72 1.87 8.03 -12.91
C ASN A 72 3.15 7.25 -12.62
N SER A 73 3.48 6.97 -11.35
CA SER A 73 4.64 6.15 -11.03
C SER A 73 4.44 4.71 -11.52
N ASN A 74 5.53 3.98 -11.75
CA ASN A 74 5.49 2.54 -12.05
C ASN A 74 5.72 1.69 -10.80
N LEU A 75 5.85 2.31 -9.63
CA LEU A 75 6.12 1.56 -8.42
C LEU A 75 4.95 0.74 -7.96
N HIS A 76 5.25 -0.44 -7.44
CA HIS A 76 4.26 -1.26 -6.75
C HIS A 76 3.74 -0.55 -5.51
N ILE A 77 2.47 -0.81 -5.20
CA ILE A 77 1.79 -0.25 -4.04
C ILE A 77 1.37 -1.39 -3.13
N GLN A 78 1.74 -1.26 -1.86
CA GLN A 78 1.29 -2.13 -0.79
C GLN A 78 0.17 -1.43 -0.02
N ILE A 79 -0.98 -2.08 0.09
CA ILE A 79 -2.16 -1.52 0.74
C ILE A 79 -2.52 -2.36 1.96
N ASP A 80 -2.42 -1.74 3.14
CA ASP A 80 -2.99 -2.24 4.38
C ASP A 80 -4.15 -1.35 4.81
N ILE A 81 -5.36 -1.90 4.77
CA ILE A 81 -6.59 -1.24 5.23
C ILE A 81 -7.20 -1.94 6.44
N SER A 82 -6.38 -2.71 7.19
CA SER A 82 -6.84 -3.53 8.31
C SER A 82 -7.46 -2.74 9.46
N SER A 83 -7.03 -1.48 9.63
CA SER A 83 -7.53 -0.58 10.68
C SER A 83 -8.49 0.50 10.18
N MET A 84 -8.89 0.44 8.90
CA MET A 84 -9.63 1.53 8.26
C MET A 84 -11.13 1.44 8.51
N SER A 85 -11.77 2.56 8.87
CA SER A 85 -13.24 2.63 8.96
C SER A 85 -13.89 2.54 7.57
N LYS A 86 -15.14 2.11 7.51
CA LYS A 86 -15.88 1.99 6.23
C LYS A 86 -15.92 3.31 5.44
N LEU A 87 -16.19 4.44 6.10
CA LEU A 87 -16.27 5.74 5.44
C LEU A 87 -14.93 6.16 4.83
N ASN A 88 -13.84 5.99 5.59
CA ASN A 88 -12.49 6.31 5.10
C ASN A 88 -12.12 5.37 3.95
N PHE A 89 -12.50 4.10 4.04
CA PHE A 89 -12.25 3.12 2.99
C PHE A 89 -12.97 3.46 1.68
N GLU A 90 -14.23 3.89 1.71
CA GLU A 90 -14.96 4.23 0.48
C GLU A 90 -14.31 5.42 -0.27
N GLN A 91 -13.80 6.41 0.46
CA GLN A 91 -13.06 7.53 -0.12
C GLN A 91 -11.70 7.07 -0.65
N TYR A 92 -10.92 6.40 0.20
CA TYR A 92 -9.60 5.89 -0.15
C TYR A 92 -9.63 4.91 -1.33
N TYR A 93 -10.68 4.10 -1.42
CA TYR A 93 -10.89 3.20 -2.55
C TYR A 93 -11.04 3.96 -3.87
N LYS A 94 -11.83 5.05 -3.89
CA LYS A 94 -12.04 5.86 -5.10
C LYS A 94 -10.81 6.64 -5.50
N ASP A 95 -10.08 7.18 -4.52
CA ASP A 95 -8.99 8.11 -4.77
C ASP A 95 -7.65 7.39 -5.02
N ILE A 96 -7.45 6.21 -4.40
CA ILE A 96 -6.17 5.51 -4.44
C ILE A 96 -6.25 4.11 -5.02
N ILE A 97 -7.12 3.25 -4.48
CA ILE A 97 -7.15 1.84 -4.87
C ILE A 97 -7.60 1.70 -6.33
N LEU A 98 -8.73 2.30 -6.69
CA LEU A 98 -9.34 2.13 -8.00
C LEU A 98 -8.47 2.71 -9.13
N PRO A 99 -7.85 3.90 -9.00
CA PRO A 99 -6.92 4.41 -10.00
C PRO A 99 -5.66 3.56 -10.11
N ASN A 100 -5.12 3.05 -9.01
CA ASN A 100 -3.82 2.37 -8.99
C ASN A 100 -3.88 0.84 -8.96
N LYS A 101 -5.05 0.22 -9.10
CA LYS A 101 -5.25 -1.24 -9.04
C LYS A 101 -4.27 -2.10 -9.85
N TYR A 102 -3.78 -1.57 -10.96
CA TYR A 102 -2.82 -2.26 -11.83
C TYR A 102 -1.40 -2.33 -11.25
N ARG A 103 -1.10 -1.54 -10.21
CA ARG A 103 0.19 -1.46 -9.51
C ARG A 103 0.17 -2.08 -8.12
N ILE A 104 -1.00 -2.51 -7.64
CA ILE A 104 -1.13 -3.06 -6.29
C ILE A 104 -0.60 -4.48 -6.30
N ASN A 105 0.50 -4.72 -5.58
CA ASN A 105 1.09 -6.05 -5.44
C ASN A 105 0.83 -6.69 -4.07
N TYR A 106 0.53 -5.89 -3.06
CA TYR A 106 0.13 -6.36 -1.74
C TYR A 106 -1.19 -5.74 -1.33
N LEU A 107 -2.13 -6.57 -0.87
CA LEU A 107 -3.43 -6.13 -0.38
C LEU A 107 -3.81 -6.89 0.88
N ARG A 108 -3.99 -6.16 1.97
CA ARG A 108 -4.50 -6.68 3.24
C ARG A 108 -5.88 -6.12 3.52
N LEU A 109 -6.86 -7.02 3.50
CA LEU A 109 -8.27 -6.73 3.69
C LEU A 109 -8.69 -7.17 5.07
N SER A 110 -9.39 -6.30 5.77
CA SER A 110 -10.07 -6.64 7.01
C SER A 110 -11.53 -6.26 6.91
N ASN A 111 -12.36 -6.96 7.66
CA ASN A 111 -13.80 -6.73 7.69
C ASN A 111 -14.51 -7.08 6.38
N VAL A 112 -15.78 -7.41 6.53
CA VAL A 112 -16.65 -7.84 5.42
C VAL A 112 -16.81 -6.76 4.34
N PHE A 113 -16.92 -5.48 4.73
CA PHE A 113 -17.23 -4.43 3.77
C PHE A 113 -16.10 -4.17 2.76
N THR A 114 -14.84 -4.39 3.13
CA THR A 114 -13.72 -4.22 2.19
C THR A 114 -13.72 -5.33 1.15
N VAL A 115 -14.01 -6.56 1.60
CA VAL A 115 -14.16 -7.72 0.73
C VAL A 115 -15.30 -7.49 -0.25
N ASP A 116 -16.47 -7.06 0.23
CA ASP A 116 -17.63 -6.81 -0.63
C ASP A 116 -17.31 -5.78 -1.73
N ILE A 117 -16.64 -4.68 -1.41
CA ILE A 117 -16.33 -3.63 -2.39
C ILE A 117 -15.28 -4.08 -3.42
N ILE A 118 -14.31 -4.90 -3.02
CA ILE A 118 -13.20 -5.32 -3.90
C ILE A 118 -13.59 -6.52 -4.76
N PHE A 119 -14.37 -7.46 -4.20
CA PHE A 119 -14.80 -8.67 -4.88
C PHE A 119 -16.18 -8.55 -5.53
N SER A 120 -16.91 -7.45 -5.31
CA SER A 120 -18.21 -7.18 -5.96
C SER A 120 -18.23 -5.86 -6.74
N PRO A 121 -18.45 -5.89 -8.07
CA PRO A 121 -18.62 -7.08 -8.90
C PRO A 121 -17.30 -7.84 -9.12
N PRO A 122 -17.35 -9.16 -9.38
CA PRO A 122 -16.17 -10.01 -9.58
C PRO A 122 -15.12 -9.53 -10.59
N ARG A 123 -15.55 -8.75 -11.58
CA ARG A 123 -14.68 -8.12 -12.60
C ARG A 123 -13.74 -7.04 -12.05
N LEU A 124 -13.85 -6.67 -10.77
CA LEU A 124 -12.97 -5.67 -10.16
C LEU A 124 -11.65 -6.29 -9.73
N ILE A 125 -11.68 -7.41 -8.99
CA ILE A 125 -10.46 -8.08 -8.55
C ILE A 125 -9.60 -8.55 -9.73
N SER A 126 -10.21 -8.91 -10.86
CA SER A 126 -9.49 -9.28 -12.08
C SER A 126 -8.59 -8.17 -12.65
N LYS A 127 -8.77 -6.92 -12.21
CA LYS A 127 -7.95 -5.77 -12.65
C LYS A 127 -6.69 -5.58 -11.81
N PHE A 128 -6.52 -6.36 -10.74
CA PHE A 128 -5.36 -6.35 -9.87
C PHE A 128 -4.32 -7.35 -10.40
N PHE A 129 -3.87 -7.18 -11.64
CA PHE A 129 -3.04 -8.19 -12.31
C PHE A 129 -1.63 -8.32 -11.73
N GLN A 130 -1.12 -7.31 -11.02
CA GLN A 130 0.15 -7.38 -10.30
C GLN A 130 0.00 -7.88 -8.85
N LEU A 131 -1.21 -8.28 -8.43
CA LEU A 131 -1.42 -8.71 -7.05
C LEU A 131 -0.67 -10.02 -6.77
N GLU A 132 0.33 -9.91 -5.91
CA GLU A 132 1.26 -10.97 -5.53
C GLU A 132 0.88 -11.60 -4.19
N THR A 133 0.51 -10.74 -3.22
CA THR A 133 0.16 -11.12 -1.86
C THR A 133 -1.21 -10.60 -1.48
N LEU A 134 -2.06 -11.51 -1.00
CA LEU A 134 -3.39 -11.19 -0.49
C LEU A 134 -3.54 -11.71 0.93
N VAL A 135 -3.92 -10.82 1.85
CA VAL A 135 -4.16 -11.14 3.25
C VAL A 135 -5.61 -10.83 3.60
N PHE A 136 -6.30 -11.80 4.17
CA PHE A 136 -7.63 -11.63 4.73
C PHE A 136 -7.58 -11.74 6.24
N ASP A 137 -7.99 -10.68 6.93
CA ASP A 137 -8.07 -10.64 8.38
C ASP A 137 -9.50 -10.51 8.86
N ASN A 138 -9.84 -11.31 9.88
CA ASN A 138 -11.12 -11.28 10.56
C ASN A 138 -12.31 -11.41 9.58
N ILE A 139 -12.19 -12.33 8.62
CA ILE A 139 -13.23 -12.59 7.61
C ILE A 139 -13.98 -13.88 7.95
N ASN A 140 -15.30 -13.88 7.76
CA ASN A 140 -16.12 -15.07 7.95
C ASN A 140 -15.98 -16.05 6.76
N THR A 141 -15.95 -17.35 7.06
CA THR A 141 -15.80 -18.45 6.08
C THR A 141 -16.82 -18.40 4.94
N ARG A 142 -18.03 -17.87 5.16
CA ARG A 142 -19.08 -17.79 4.14
C ARG A 142 -18.70 -16.99 2.87
N TYR A 143 -17.72 -16.09 2.98
CA TYR A 143 -17.24 -15.28 1.85
C TYR A 143 -16.22 -16.01 0.99
N PHE A 144 -15.52 -17.00 1.56
CA PHE A 144 -14.33 -17.56 0.94
C PHE A 144 -14.62 -18.39 -0.31
N ASN A 145 -15.73 -19.11 -0.36
CA ASN A 145 -16.07 -19.89 -1.56
C ASN A 145 -16.14 -19.02 -2.82
N ASN A 146 -16.72 -17.82 -2.70
CA ASN A 146 -16.81 -16.88 -3.83
C ASN A 146 -15.45 -16.21 -4.10
N ILE A 147 -14.73 -15.82 -3.04
CA ILE A 147 -13.40 -15.21 -3.15
C ILE A 147 -12.45 -16.14 -3.90
N LEU A 148 -12.32 -17.40 -3.45
CA LEU A 148 -11.39 -18.38 -4.01
C LEU A 148 -11.62 -18.60 -5.50
N HIS A 149 -12.89 -18.61 -5.94
CA HIS A 149 -13.22 -18.69 -7.36
C HIS A 149 -12.64 -17.53 -8.18
N HIS A 150 -12.58 -16.33 -7.60
CA HIS A 150 -12.01 -15.14 -8.24
C HIS A 150 -10.50 -14.99 -8.04
N LEU A 151 -9.87 -15.75 -7.15
CA LEU A 151 -8.41 -15.74 -7.01
C LEU A 151 -7.72 -16.55 -8.12
N ILE A 152 -8.41 -17.53 -8.71
CA ILE A 152 -7.86 -18.37 -9.81
C ILE A 152 -7.42 -17.51 -11.01
N ILE A 153 -8.10 -16.39 -11.26
CA ILE A 153 -7.82 -15.51 -12.41
C ILE A 153 -6.68 -14.51 -12.16
N LEU A 154 -6.15 -14.43 -10.94
CA LEU A 154 -5.06 -13.52 -10.61
C LEU A 154 -3.72 -14.12 -11.06
N PRO A 155 -3.06 -13.53 -12.06
CA PRO A 155 -1.92 -14.16 -12.67
C PRO A 155 -0.71 -14.16 -11.74
N GLU A 156 -0.49 -13.15 -10.88
CA GLU A 156 0.74 -13.07 -10.08
C GLU A 156 0.56 -13.48 -8.61
N LEU A 157 -0.63 -13.94 -8.23
CA LEU A 157 -0.94 -14.28 -6.84
C LEU A 157 -0.17 -15.54 -6.41
N HIS A 158 0.86 -15.35 -5.59
CA HIS A 158 1.70 -16.42 -5.08
C HIS A 158 1.68 -16.53 -3.55
N SER A 159 1.13 -15.55 -2.83
CA SER A 159 1.00 -15.58 -1.37
C SER A 159 -0.43 -15.28 -0.94
N LEU A 160 -1.00 -16.15 -0.11
CA LEU A 160 -2.36 -16.01 0.43
C LEU A 160 -2.35 -16.32 1.93
N THR A 161 -2.73 -15.33 2.74
CA THR A 161 -2.95 -15.49 4.19
C THR A 161 -4.43 -15.32 4.50
N ILE A 162 -4.98 -16.27 5.26
CA ILE A 162 -6.41 -16.35 5.57
C ILE A 162 -6.56 -16.47 7.09
N ASN A 163 -7.05 -15.43 7.74
CA ASN A 163 -7.35 -15.41 9.16
C ASN A 163 -8.86 -15.28 9.36
N LEU A 164 -9.50 -16.40 9.72
CA LEU A 164 -10.95 -16.52 9.82
C LEU A 164 -11.44 -16.26 11.24
N THR A 165 -12.64 -15.71 11.36
CA THR A 165 -13.33 -15.52 12.66
C THR A 165 -14.20 -16.70 13.08
N ASP A 166 -14.32 -17.72 12.24
CA ASP A 166 -15.15 -18.88 12.46
C ASP A 166 -14.51 -20.16 11.89
N TYR A 167 -15.12 -21.29 12.21
CA TYR A 167 -14.63 -22.61 11.82
C TYR A 167 -15.04 -22.96 10.38
N ILE A 168 -14.17 -23.70 9.69
CA ILE A 168 -14.45 -24.19 8.34
C ILE A 168 -15.38 -25.41 8.42
N GLN A 169 -16.61 -25.28 7.93
CA GLN A 169 -17.60 -26.38 7.96
C GLN A 169 -17.24 -27.56 7.05
N ASN A 170 -16.68 -27.28 5.86
CA ASN A 170 -16.27 -28.29 4.89
C ASN A 170 -14.82 -28.05 4.49
N SER A 171 -13.90 -28.47 5.36
CA SER A 171 -12.46 -28.31 5.16
C SER A 171 -11.99 -28.94 3.86
N THR A 172 -12.48 -30.14 3.52
CA THR A 172 -12.13 -30.82 2.27
C THR A 172 -12.41 -29.98 1.03
N LEU A 173 -13.62 -29.43 0.89
CA LEU A 173 -13.96 -28.60 -0.27
C LEU A 173 -13.14 -27.31 -0.29
N PHE A 174 -12.92 -26.70 0.88
CA PHE A 174 -12.13 -25.48 1.03
C PHE A 174 -10.68 -25.68 0.56
N TYR A 175 -9.99 -26.71 1.09
CA TYR A 175 -8.61 -27.03 0.68
C TYR A 175 -8.53 -27.41 -0.80
N LEU A 176 -9.49 -28.18 -1.32
CA LEU A 176 -9.52 -28.51 -2.76
C LEU A 176 -9.65 -27.27 -3.65
N GLN A 177 -10.37 -26.23 -3.22
CA GLN A 177 -10.46 -24.97 -3.96
C GLN A 177 -9.16 -24.17 -3.85
N LEU A 178 -8.57 -24.13 -2.66
CA LEU A 178 -7.30 -23.46 -2.40
C LEU A 178 -6.15 -24.03 -3.24
N PHE A 179 -6.04 -25.36 -3.30
CA PHE A 179 -5.01 -26.05 -4.07
C PHE A 179 -5.20 -25.96 -5.60
N ARG A 180 -6.31 -25.39 -6.07
CA ARG A 180 -6.52 -25.08 -7.50
C ARG A 180 -5.94 -23.72 -7.91
N LEU A 181 -5.39 -22.95 -6.97
CA LEU A 181 -4.79 -21.66 -7.27
C LEU A 181 -3.43 -21.86 -7.98
N PRO A 182 -3.30 -21.49 -9.27
CA PRO A 182 -2.26 -22.04 -10.14
C PRO A 182 -0.85 -21.55 -9.80
N LYS A 183 -0.71 -20.31 -9.32
CA LYS A 183 0.58 -19.70 -8.97
C LYS A 183 0.82 -19.61 -7.46
N LEU A 184 -0.08 -20.14 -6.64
CA LEU A 184 0.03 -20.04 -5.18
C LEU A 184 1.21 -20.87 -4.67
N LYS A 185 2.16 -20.21 -4.00
CA LYS A 185 3.36 -20.82 -3.42
C LYS A 185 3.33 -20.83 -1.90
N TYR A 186 2.80 -19.77 -1.30
CA TYR A 186 2.73 -19.59 0.14
C TYR A 186 1.28 -19.50 0.55
N CYS A 187 0.87 -20.41 1.45
CA CYS A 187 -0.44 -20.31 2.06
C CYS A 187 -0.35 -20.42 3.57
N LYS A 188 -1.02 -19.50 4.25
CA LYS A 188 -1.19 -19.52 5.70
C LYS A 188 -2.66 -19.42 6.02
N ILE A 189 -3.16 -20.33 6.86
CA ILE A 189 -4.57 -20.35 7.25
C ILE A 189 -4.64 -20.47 8.76
N GLN A 190 -5.40 -19.56 9.37
CA GLN A 190 -5.68 -19.53 10.80
C GLN A 190 -7.20 -19.45 10.97
N PHE A 191 -7.76 -20.31 11.80
CA PHE A 191 -9.19 -20.32 12.08
C PHE A 191 -9.46 -20.87 13.48
N GLU A 192 -10.62 -20.54 14.05
CA GLU A 192 -11.05 -21.14 15.31
C GLU A 192 -11.38 -22.62 15.08
N SER A 193 -10.57 -23.53 15.64
CA SER A 193 -10.90 -24.95 15.64
C SER A 193 -11.78 -25.32 16.84
N LYS A 194 -12.83 -26.11 16.60
CA LYS A 194 -13.59 -26.76 17.68
C LYS A 194 -12.93 -28.06 18.17
N ASP A 195 -12.04 -28.65 17.38
CA ASP A 195 -11.42 -29.95 17.64
C ASP A 195 -9.97 -29.98 17.09
N GLU A 196 -8.99 -30.26 17.94
CA GLU A 196 -7.55 -30.27 17.62
C GLU A 196 -7.09 -31.37 16.62
N GLN A 197 -8.02 -32.08 15.96
CA GLN A 197 -7.71 -33.29 15.18
C GLN A 197 -8.29 -33.30 13.75
N GLN A 198 -8.32 -32.16 13.06
CA GLN A 198 -8.68 -32.17 11.64
C GLN A 198 -7.51 -32.69 10.80
N LEU A 199 -7.54 -33.99 10.49
CA LEU A 199 -6.67 -34.60 9.49
C LEU A 199 -6.95 -33.98 8.13
N LEU A 200 -5.93 -33.34 7.56
CA LEU A 200 -6.01 -32.75 6.22
C LEU A 200 -6.36 -33.82 5.19
N PRO A 201 -7.23 -33.51 4.21
CA PRO A 201 -7.39 -34.36 3.05
C PRO A 201 -6.03 -34.50 2.37
N ARG A 202 -5.49 -35.73 2.30
CA ARG A 202 -4.29 -35.98 1.51
C ARG A 202 -4.57 -35.52 0.09
N CYS A 203 -3.77 -34.57 -0.41
CA CYS A 203 -3.78 -34.20 -1.82
C CYS A 203 -3.56 -35.46 -2.66
N ILE A 204 -4.63 -35.91 -3.32
CA ILE A 204 -4.59 -37.06 -4.24
C ILE A 204 -4.13 -36.60 -5.64
N ASN A 205 -3.89 -35.29 -5.82
CA ASN A 205 -3.50 -34.70 -7.11
C ASN A 205 -2.09 -34.09 -7.01
N GLU A 206 -1.21 -34.55 -7.88
CA GLU A 206 0.22 -34.23 -8.00
C GLU A 206 0.54 -32.81 -8.52
N PHE A 207 -0.38 -31.84 -8.41
CA PHE A 207 -0.26 -30.54 -9.09
C PHE A 207 -0.59 -29.31 -8.22
N SER A 208 -0.28 -29.34 -6.92
CA SER A 208 -0.32 -28.12 -6.10
C SER A 208 1.03 -27.39 -6.19
N SER A 209 1.02 -26.10 -6.52
CA SER A 209 2.22 -25.24 -6.62
C SER A 209 2.71 -24.74 -5.25
N ILE A 210 2.03 -25.12 -4.16
CA ILE A 210 2.32 -24.62 -2.82
C ILE A 210 3.63 -25.22 -2.31
N GLU A 211 4.58 -24.34 -2.04
CA GLU A 211 5.92 -24.66 -1.52
C GLU A 211 5.92 -24.67 0.02
N TYR A 212 5.10 -23.83 0.67
CA TYR A 212 5.00 -23.74 2.13
C TYR A 212 3.55 -23.55 2.60
N GLU A 213 3.16 -24.38 3.57
CA GLU A 213 1.83 -24.40 4.19
C GLU A 213 1.97 -24.34 5.73
N ASP A 214 1.44 -23.29 6.35
CA ASP A 214 1.39 -23.12 7.82
C ASP A 214 -0.08 -23.12 8.26
N LEU A 215 -0.48 -24.19 8.96
CA LEU A 215 -1.84 -24.43 9.44
C LEU A 215 -1.80 -24.50 10.96
N ASN A 216 -2.43 -23.52 11.61
CA ASN A 216 -2.60 -23.50 13.07
C ASN A 216 -4.06 -23.24 13.42
#